data_AF-A0A7G6RIC7-F1
#
_entry.id   AF-A0A7G6RIC7-F1
#
_cell.length_a   1.000
_cell.length_b   1.000
_cell.length_c   1.000
_cell.angle_alpha   90.00
_cell.angle_beta   90.00
_cell.angle_gamma   90.00
#
_symmetry.space_group_name_H-M   'P 1'
#
loop_
_entity.id
_entity.type
_entity.pdbx_description
1 polymer ?
#
loop_
_entity_poly.entity_id
_entity_poly.type
_entity_poly.pdbx_seq_one_letter_code
_entity_poly.pdbx_strand_id
1 'polypeptide(L)'
;MKNFLSLCAGVGFLASGAIAQDVTPGSVGELMNELASTNPLLHVIFTDHMDEAKEINEKFKAGDEEAALKAAYDMLRKYGHPALSRASDASAIEVLKKAGDVIDALGDHYPRGCIEFVHNDISDEALSFRSVNEAYRKYQKAELDAYEDGKYREPIPRMEIGDMFQVVTEDLKVSRSEMHTLLNPENVAAIELCAIIRKNFNVSAVREPLRGPYARANISSKK
;
A
#
# COMPACT_ATOMS: atom_id res chain seq x y z
N MET A 1 23.65 -0.99 6.58
CA MET A 1 23.90 -1.60 7.91
C MET A 1 23.29 -0.88 9.14
N LYS A 2 22.56 0.24 9.03
CA LYS A 2 21.82 0.80 10.20
C LYS A 2 20.32 1.02 10.00
N ASN A 3 19.78 0.80 8.80
CA ASN A 3 18.37 1.10 8.53
C ASN A 3 17.50 -0.13 8.18
N PHE A 4 18.09 -1.32 8.00
CA PHE A 4 17.32 -2.57 7.91
C PHE A 4 17.43 -3.42 9.19
N LEU A 5 18.59 -3.40 9.86
CA LEU A 5 18.78 -4.00 11.19
C LEU A 5 18.16 -3.20 12.35
N SER A 6 17.61 -2.00 12.09
CA SER A 6 16.92 -1.22 13.13
C SER A 6 15.48 -1.71 13.39
N LEU A 7 14.95 -2.61 12.56
CA LEU A 7 13.69 -3.31 12.85
C LEU A 7 13.86 -4.52 13.79
N CYS A 8 15.10 -4.93 14.10
CA CYS A 8 15.37 -6.14 14.89
C CYS A 8 15.74 -5.87 16.37
N ALA A 9 15.65 -4.63 16.86
CA ALA A 9 16.00 -4.29 18.23
C ALA A 9 14.91 -3.44 18.92
N GLY A 10 13.74 -4.04 19.14
CA GLY A 10 12.70 -3.41 19.94
C GLY A 10 11.50 -4.32 20.13
N VAL A 11 11.38 -4.90 21.33
CA VAL A 11 10.27 -5.72 21.85
C VAL A 11 10.37 -7.25 21.61
N GLY A 12 11.28 -7.90 22.33
CA GLY A 12 10.84 -8.97 23.24
C GLY A 12 10.25 -8.28 24.48
N PHE A 13 9.09 -8.63 25.02
CA PHE A 13 8.63 -9.92 25.49
C PHE A 13 7.10 -9.84 25.68
N LEU A 14 6.36 -10.89 25.30
CA LEU A 14 5.49 -11.69 26.20
C LEU A 14 4.51 -12.55 25.37
N ALA A 15 4.78 -13.87 25.38
CA ALA A 15 3.88 -15.03 25.26
C ALA A 15 2.84 -15.06 24.12
N SER A 16 2.82 -16.07 23.25
CA SER A 16 2.53 -17.47 23.61
C SER A 16 2.95 -18.41 22.48
N GLY A 17 3.45 -19.59 22.86
CA GLY A 17 4.11 -20.54 21.95
C GLY A 17 3.28 -21.00 20.76
N ALA A 18 3.82 -20.78 19.58
CA ALA A 18 3.57 -21.55 18.37
C ALA A 18 4.90 -21.65 17.61
N ILE A 19 5.49 -22.84 17.66
CA ILE A 19 6.59 -23.39 16.85
C ILE A 19 7.35 -22.36 15.99
N ALA A 20 8.38 -21.73 16.56
CA ALA A 20 9.44 -21.15 15.74
C ALA A 20 10.28 -22.32 15.23
N GLN A 21 9.99 -22.80 14.01
CA GLN A 21 10.95 -23.61 13.27
C GLN A 21 12.24 -22.79 13.14
N ASP A 22 13.39 -23.42 13.29
CA ASP A 22 14.73 -22.85 13.08
C ASP A 22 14.84 -22.29 11.65
N VAL A 23 14.38 -21.05 11.44
CA VAL A 23 14.55 -20.37 10.17
C VAL A 23 16.00 -19.91 10.09
N THR A 24 16.71 -20.38 9.07
CA THR A 24 18.12 -20.03 8.86
C THR A 24 18.22 -18.53 8.56
N PRO A 25 19.12 -17.78 9.24
CA PRO A 25 19.34 -16.37 8.96
C PRO A 25 19.64 -16.10 7.49
N GLY A 26 18.98 -15.09 6.92
CA GLY A 26 19.01 -14.72 5.51
C GLY A 26 18.27 -15.67 4.58
N SER A 27 17.59 -16.70 5.07
CA SER A 27 16.84 -17.63 4.21
C SER A 27 15.57 -17.00 3.64
N VAL A 28 15.09 -17.55 2.52
CA VAL A 28 13.79 -17.16 1.96
C VAL A 28 12.66 -17.35 2.98
N GLY A 29 12.76 -18.33 3.89
CA GLY A 29 11.77 -18.51 4.96
C GLY A 29 11.74 -17.34 5.95
N GLU A 30 12.88 -16.69 6.20
CA GLU A 30 12.93 -15.50 7.07
C GLU A 30 12.27 -14.32 6.39
N LEU A 31 12.60 -14.09 5.12
CA LEU A 31 11.95 -13.09 4.28
C LEU A 31 10.42 -13.29 4.24
N MET A 32 9.96 -14.53 4.03
CA MET A 32 8.52 -14.81 4.01
C MET A 32 7.85 -14.53 5.36
N ASN A 33 8.49 -14.89 6.48
CA ASN A 33 7.95 -14.60 7.81
C ASN A 33 7.90 -13.09 8.10
N GLU A 34 8.93 -12.35 7.69
CA GLU A 34 8.96 -10.89 7.80
C GLU A 34 7.80 -10.29 7.00
N LEU A 35 7.68 -10.63 5.71
CA LEU A 35 6.60 -10.15 4.84
C LEU A 35 5.22 -10.52 5.40
N ALA A 36 5.03 -11.73 5.93
CA ALA A 36 3.75 -12.12 6.52
C ALA A 36 3.33 -11.20 7.68
N SER A 37 4.30 -10.66 8.41
CA SER A 37 4.06 -9.77 9.55
C SER A 37 3.94 -8.30 9.18
N THR A 38 4.67 -7.83 8.15
CA THR A 38 4.79 -6.40 7.81
C THR A 38 4.02 -6.01 6.55
N ASN A 39 3.90 -6.92 5.58
CA ASN A 39 3.24 -6.66 4.29
C ASN A 39 2.55 -7.94 3.75
N PRO A 40 1.33 -8.24 4.23
CA PRO A 40 0.59 -9.43 3.84
C PRO A 40 0.34 -9.57 2.33
N LEU A 41 0.21 -8.44 1.60
CA LEU A 41 0.07 -8.45 0.15
C LEU A 41 1.35 -8.98 -0.52
N LEU A 42 2.51 -8.41 -0.18
CA LEU A 42 3.79 -8.87 -0.74
C LEU A 42 4.08 -10.32 -0.34
N HIS A 43 3.76 -10.72 0.89
CA HIS A 43 3.89 -12.11 1.31
C HIS A 43 3.15 -13.07 0.36
N VAL A 44 1.90 -12.77 0.01
CA VAL A 44 1.12 -13.64 -0.88
C VAL A 44 1.62 -13.58 -2.32
N ILE A 45 1.97 -12.41 -2.84
CA ILE A 45 2.59 -12.29 -4.17
C ILE A 45 3.88 -13.13 -4.25
N PHE A 46 4.73 -13.05 -3.22
CA PHE A 46 5.97 -13.81 -3.15
C PHE A 46 5.69 -15.31 -3.03
N THR A 47 4.65 -15.70 -2.28
CA THR A 47 4.20 -17.09 -2.14
C THR A 47 3.76 -17.67 -3.49
N ASP A 48 2.95 -16.92 -4.24
CA ASP A 48 2.44 -17.33 -5.56
C ASP A 48 3.56 -17.45 -6.62
N HIS A 49 4.72 -16.81 -6.38
CA HIS A 49 5.84 -16.69 -7.32
C HIS A 49 7.19 -16.96 -6.63
N MET A 50 7.29 -18.14 -6.01
CA MET A 50 8.37 -18.51 -5.10
C MET A 50 9.76 -18.56 -5.74
N ASP A 51 9.86 -18.82 -7.04
CA ASP A 51 11.17 -18.86 -7.71
C ASP A 51 11.76 -17.46 -7.86
N GLU A 52 10.97 -16.48 -8.31
CA GLU A 52 11.38 -15.07 -8.27
C GLU A 52 11.63 -14.56 -6.83
N ALA A 53 10.85 -15.00 -5.85
CA ALA A 53 11.07 -14.66 -4.44
C ALA A 53 12.45 -15.13 -3.93
N LYS A 54 12.89 -16.34 -4.31
CA LYS A 54 14.23 -16.86 -4.00
C LYS A 54 15.31 -16.01 -4.67
N GLU A 55 15.13 -15.62 -5.92
CA GLU A 55 16.10 -14.77 -6.62
C GLU A 55 16.27 -13.41 -5.94
N ILE A 56 15.17 -12.80 -5.49
CA ILE A 56 15.19 -11.55 -4.70
C ILE A 56 15.95 -11.77 -3.39
N ASN A 57 15.66 -12.87 -2.67
CA ASN A 57 16.34 -13.21 -1.42
C ASN A 57 17.86 -13.39 -1.60
N GLU A 58 18.30 -14.02 -2.69
CA GLU A 58 19.73 -14.16 -2.99
C GLU A 58 20.42 -12.80 -3.25
N LYS A 59 19.71 -11.81 -3.81
CA LYS A 59 20.25 -10.44 -3.95
C LYS A 59 20.43 -9.76 -2.60
N PHE A 60 19.46 -9.90 -1.69
CA PHE A 60 19.60 -9.42 -0.32
C PHE A 60 20.81 -10.06 0.38
N LYS A 61 20.98 -11.39 0.26
CA LYS A 61 22.16 -12.09 0.81
C LYS A 61 23.49 -11.59 0.23
N ALA A 62 23.50 -11.22 -1.05
CA ALA A 62 24.67 -10.67 -1.73
C ALA A 62 24.97 -9.21 -1.30
N GLY A 63 24.11 -8.57 -0.50
CA GLY A 63 24.22 -7.17 -0.10
C GLY A 63 23.82 -6.18 -1.19
N ASP A 64 23.21 -6.65 -2.27
CA ASP A 64 22.73 -5.83 -3.39
C ASP A 64 21.27 -5.39 -3.13
N GLU A 65 21.10 -4.55 -2.11
CA GLU A 65 19.78 -4.08 -1.62
C GLU A 65 19.01 -3.34 -2.74
N GLU A 66 19.69 -2.53 -3.55
CA GLU A 66 19.06 -1.78 -4.65
C GLU A 66 18.48 -2.73 -5.70
N ALA A 67 19.25 -3.74 -6.13
CA ALA A 67 18.75 -4.72 -7.10
C ALA A 67 17.65 -5.60 -6.52
N ALA A 68 17.71 -5.94 -5.23
CA ALA A 68 16.66 -6.70 -4.55
C ALA A 68 15.34 -5.93 -4.48
N LEU A 69 15.37 -4.66 -4.05
CA LEU A 69 14.20 -3.79 -4.00
C LEU A 69 13.61 -3.55 -5.39
N LYS A 70 14.47 -3.31 -6.39
CA LYS A 70 14.04 -3.18 -7.78
C LYS A 70 13.33 -4.46 -8.26
N ALA A 71 13.87 -5.63 -7.96
CA ALA A 71 13.27 -6.90 -8.35
C ALA A 71 11.93 -7.16 -7.63
N ALA A 72 11.83 -6.83 -6.34
CA ALA A 72 10.57 -6.88 -5.59
C ALA A 72 9.50 -5.94 -6.20
N TYR A 73 9.90 -4.73 -6.59
CA TYR A 73 9.00 -3.80 -7.29
C TYR A 73 8.58 -4.32 -8.67
N ASP A 74 9.51 -4.87 -9.46
CA ASP A 74 9.20 -5.47 -10.76
C ASP A 74 8.22 -6.64 -10.61
N MET A 75 8.30 -7.40 -9.52
CA MET A 75 7.38 -8.47 -9.16
C MET A 75 5.97 -7.93 -8.84
N LEU A 76 5.88 -6.88 -8.02
CA LEU A 76 4.61 -6.18 -7.74
C LEU A 76 3.98 -5.64 -9.04
N ARG A 77 4.78 -5.04 -9.92
CA ARG A 77 4.32 -4.52 -11.21
C ARG A 77 3.86 -5.62 -12.16
N LYS A 78 4.52 -6.79 -12.14
CA LYS A 78 4.21 -7.93 -13.02
C LYS A 78 2.98 -8.70 -12.56
N TYR A 79 2.77 -8.84 -11.25
CA TYR A 79 1.74 -9.74 -10.68
C TYR A 79 0.69 -9.00 -9.84
N GLY A 80 1.13 -8.10 -8.95
CA GLY A 80 0.22 -7.35 -8.07
C GLY A 80 -0.64 -6.33 -8.80
N HIS A 81 -0.03 -5.41 -9.57
CA HIS A 81 -0.78 -4.36 -10.28
C HIS A 81 -1.85 -4.94 -11.22
N PRO A 82 -1.56 -5.99 -12.04
CA PRO A 82 -2.59 -6.63 -12.84
C PRO A 82 -3.71 -7.23 -12.00
N ALA A 83 -3.42 -7.95 -10.91
CA ALA A 83 -4.45 -8.50 -10.04
C ALA A 83 -5.34 -7.40 -9.45
N LEU A 84 -4.76 -6.35 -8.86
CA LEU A 84 -5.51 -5.22 -8.30
C LEU A 84 -6.33 -4.47 -9.36
N SER A 85 -5.82 -4.36 -10.59
CA SER A 85 -6.56 -3.76 -11.72
C SER A 85 -7.74 -4.60 -12.20
N ARG A 86 -7.83 -5.87 -11.81
CA ARG A 86 -8.90 -6.80 -12.19
C ARG A 86 -9.84 -7.13 -11.04
N ALA A 87 -9.53 -6.63 -9.84
CA ALA A 87 -10.40 -6.77 -8.67
C ALA A 87 -11.82 -6.27 -8.97
N SER A 88 -12.81 -6.93 -8.39
CA SER A 88 -14.20 -6.50 -8.45
C SER A 88 -14.36 -5.06 -7.95
N ASP A 89 -15.46 -4.41 -8.38
CA ASP A 89 -15.82 -3.09 -7.86
C ASP A 89 -15.90 -3.10 -6.33
N ALA A 90 -16.49 -4.15 -5.74
CA ALA A 90 -16.64 -4.28 -4.29
C ALA A 90 -15.28 -4.31 -3.58
N SER A 91 -14.36 -5.19 -4.00
CA SER A 91 -13.03 -5.30 -3.40
C SER A 91 -12.21 -4.03 -3.59
N ALA A 92 -12.23 -3.45 -4.80
CA ALA A 92 -11.47 -2.23 -5.07
C ALA A 92 -11.99 -1.03 -4.25
N ILE A 93 -13.33 -0.87 -4.17
CA ILE A 93 -13.96 0.18 -3.36
C ILE A 93 -13.60 -0.01 -1.87
N GLU A 94 -13.58 -1.24 -1.37
CA GLU A 94 -13.22 -1.50 0.03
C GLU A 94 -11.77 -1.10 0.33
N VAL A 95 -10.81 -1.42 -0.55
CA VAL A 95 -9.42 -0.95 -0.41
C VAL A 95 -9.38 0.56 -0.32
N LEU A 96 -10.07 1.26 -1.23
CA LEU A 96 -10.03 2.72 -1.28
C LEU A 96 -10.70 3.36 -0.06
N LYS A 97 -11.77 2.74 0.48
CA LYS A 97 -12.36 3.14 1.76
C LYS A 97 -11.37 2.98 2.92
N LYS A 98 -10.71 1.83 3.03
CA LYS A 98 -9.71 1.61 4.09
C LYS A 98 -8.50 2.53 3.96
N ALA A 99 -8.10 2.88 2.75
CA ALA A 99 -7.11 3.91 2.52
C ALA A 99 -7.59 5.28 3.03
N GLY A 100 -8.87 5.62 2.83
CA GLY A 100 -9.51 6.79 3.43
C GLY A 100 -9.47 6.77 4.96
N ASP A 101 -9.78 5.63 5.58
CA ASP A 101 -9.70 5.46 7.05
C ASP A 101 -8.27 5.71 7.58
N VAL A 102 -7.24 5.31 6.82
CA VAL A 102 -5.83 5.59 7.15
C VAL A 102 -5.54 7.09 7.07
N ILE A 103 -5.97 7.76 6.00
CA ILE A 103 -5.81 9.21 5.85
C ILE A 103 -6.52 9.98 6.96
N ASP A 104 -7.70 9.53 7.38
CA ASP A 104 -8.43 10.14 8.49
C ASP A 104 -7.66 10.02 9.80
N ALA A 105 -7.20 8.81 10.15
CA ALA A 105 -6.39 8.59 11.36
C ALA A 105 -5.07 9.38 11.33
N LEU A 106 -4.40 9.46 10.18
CA LEU A 106 -3.18 10.26 10.01
C LEU A 106 -3.46 11.75 10.16
N GLY A 107 -4.54 12.26 9.55
CA GLY A 107 -4.93 13.67 9.68
C GLY A 107 -5.20 14.10 11.11
N ASP A 108 -5.66 13.19 11.97
CA ASP A 108 -5.98 13.48 13.37
C ASP A 108 -4.75 13.40 14.31
N HIS A 109 -3.76 12.56 13.98
CA HIS A 109 -2.66 12.23 14.91
C HIS A 109 -1.27 12.58 14.39
N TYR A 110 -1.05 12.45 13.08
CA TYR A 110 0.25 12.67 12.44
C TYR A 110 0.06 13.13 10.97
N PRO A 111 -0.35 14.40 10.72
CA PRO A 111 -0.77 14.83 9.38
C PRO A 111 0.31 14.70 8.29
N ARG A 112 1.59 14.75 8.68
CA ARG A 112 2.72 14.50 7.76
C ARG A 112 2.66 13.08 7.18
N GLY A 113 2.14 12.12 7.92
CA GLY A 113 2.04 10.74 7.44
C GLY A 113 1.07 10.57 6.27
N CYS A 114 0.18 11.53 5.97
CA CYS A 114 -0.70 11.42 4.81
C CYS A 114 0.07 11.40 3.48
N ILE A 115 1.19 12.16 3.37
CA ILE A 115 2.05 12.10 2.18
C ILE A 115 2.94 10.85 2.19
N GLU A 116 3.40 10.42 3.37
CA GLU A 116 4.14 9.17 3.55
C GLU A 116 3.32 7.97 3.06
N PHE A 117 2.04 7.91 3.43
CA PHE A 117 1.11 6.87 2.98
C PHE A 117 0.87 6.89 1.46
N VAL A 118 0.76 8.08 0.85
CA VAL A 118 0.62 8.21 -0.62
C VAL A 118 1.88 7.69 -1.34
N HIS A 119 3.06 7.88 -0.75
CA HIS A 119 4.32 7.35 -1.25
C HIS A 119 4.59 5.87 -0.88
N ASN A 120 3.67 5.22 -0.17
CA ASN A 120 3.84 3.86 0.39
C ASN A 120 5.05 3.72 1.33
N ASP A 121 5.40 4.79 2.05
CA ASP A 121 6.56 4.86 2.95
C ASP A 121 6.13 5.40 4.33
N ILE A 122 5.04 4.85 4.88
CA ILE A 122 4.52 5.27 6.19
C ILE A 122 5.55 4.98 7.28
N SER A 123 5.91 6.01 8.04
CA SER A 123 6.96 5.91 9.05
C SER A 123 6.53 5.10 10.28
N ASP A 124 7.50 4.50 10.97
CA ASP A 124 7.28 3.86 12.27
C ASP A 124 6.72 4.85 13.32
N GLU A 125 7.08 6.13 13.21
CA GLU A 125 6.52 7.19 14.07
C GLU A 125 5.01 7.33 13.84
N ALA A 126 4.56 7.40 12.58
CA ALA A 126 3.14 7.41 12.25
C ALA A 126 2.42 6.13 12.72
N LEU A 127 3.06 4.97 12.54
CA LEU A 127 2.51 3.67 12.98
C LEU A 127 2.55 3.46 14.50
N SER A 128 3.27 4.29 15.26
CA SER A 128 3.26 4.25 16.73
C SER A 128 1.91 4.71 17.32
N PHE A 129 1.14 5.49 16.56
CA PHE A 129 -0.23 5.85 16.92
C PHE A 129 -1.16 4.66 16.68
N ARG A 130 -1.76 4.14 17.76
CA ARG A 130 -2.61 2.94 17.71
C ARG A 130 -3.71 3.00 16.64
N SER A 131 -4.42 4.12 16.53
CA SER A 131 -5.49 4.32 15.54
C SER A 131 -4.97 4.25 14.10
N VAL A 132 -3.79 4.83 13.84
CA VAL A 132 -3.12 4.76 12.53
C VAL A 132 -2.71 3.31 12.23
N ASN A 133 -2.08 2.63 13.19
CA ASN A 133 -1.67 1.23 13.03
C ASN A 133 -2.85 0.30 12.73
N GLU A 134 -3.95 0.44 13.47
CA GLU A 134 -5.16 -0.36 13.27
C GLU A 134 -5.82 -0.09 11.91
N ALA A 135 -5.88 1.18 11.48
CA ALA A 135 -6.39 1.55 10.16
C ALA A 135 -5.49 0.96 9.06
N TYR A 136 -4.17 1.07 9.21
CA TYR A 136 -3.21 0.58 8.23
C TYR A 136 -3.26 -0.93 8.06
N ARG A 137 -3.37 -1.70 9.16
CA ARG A 137 -3.57 -3.16 9.10
C ARG A 137 -4.85 -3.55 8.37
N LYS A 138 -5.95 -2.81 8.57
CA LYS A 138 -7.22 -3.04 7.83
C LYS A 138 -7.06 -2.74 6.34
N TYR A 139 -6.32 -1.68 5.99
CA TYR A 139 -5.98 -1.36 4.61
C TYR A 139 -5.17 -2.47 3.95
N GLN A 140 -4.09 -2.94 4.58
CA GLN A 140 -3.27 -4.03 4.06
C GLN A 140 -4.07 -5.33 3.88
N LYS A 141 -4.99 -5.63 4.80
CA LYS A 141 -5.90 -6.77 4.66
C LYS A 141 -6.84 -6.62 3.45
N ALA A 142 -7.39 -5.43 3.24
CA ALA A 142 -8.23 -5.15 2.07
C ALA A 142 -7.44 -5.28 0.76
N GLU A 143 -6.18 -4.82 0.72
CA GLU A 143 -5.31 -4.99 -0.46
C GLU A 143 -5.07 -6.45 -0.79
N LEU A 144 -4.78 -7.27 0.23
CA LEU A 144 -4.66 -8.71 0.08
C LEU A 144 -5.95 -9.33 -0.49
N ASP A 145 -7.11 -8.97 0.05
CA ASP A 145 -8.39 -9.50 -0.42
C ASP A 145 -8.68 -9.08 -1.87
N ALA A 146 -8.32 -7.86 -2.26
CA ALA A 146 -8.45 -7.38 -3.65
C ALA A 146 -7.47 -8.09 -4.61
N TYR A 147 -6.25 -8.39 -4.16
CA TYR A 147 -5.30 -9.18 -4.93
C TYR A 147 -5.84 -10.60 -5.18
N GLU A 148 -6.29 -11.30 -4.13
CA GLU A 148 -6.86 -12.64 -4.23
C GLU A 148 -8.10 -12.68 -5.12
N ASP A 149 -8.97 -11.68 -5.00
CA ASP A 149 -10.14 -11.54 -5.86
C ASP A 149 -9.76 -11.32 -7.33
N GLY A 150 -8.69 -10.57 -7.59
CA GLY A 150 -8.30 -10.12 -8.92
C GLY A 150 -7.36 -11.05 -9.71
N LYS A 151 -6.55 -11.88 -9.02
CA LYS A 151 -5.42 -12.58 -9.66
C LYS A 151 -5.79 -13.55 -10.77
N TYR A 152 -7.01 -14.10 -10.75
CA TYR A 152 -7.54 -15.01 -11.78
C TYR A 152 -8.67 -14.42 -12.63
N ARG A 153 -9.00 -13.14 -12.44
CA ARG A 153 -10.05 -12.49 -13.23
C ARG A 153 -9.53 -12.10 -14.61
N GLU A 154 -10.46 -11.98 -15.55
CA GLU A 154 -10.20 -11.40 -16.86
C GLU A 154 -9.83 -9.92 -16.74
N PRO A 155 -9.00 -9.38 -17.66
CA PRO A 155 -8.67 -7.97 -17.71
C PRO A 155 -9.93 -7.08 -17.75
N ILE A 156 -9.97 -6.08 -16.86
CA ILE A 156 -11.00 -5.04 -16.86
C ILE A 156 -10.39 -3.77 -17.47
N PRO A 157 -11.06 -3.09 -18.42
CA PRO A 157 -10.62 -1.81 -18.92
C PRO A 157 -10.41 -0.81 -17.78
N ARG A 158 -9.26 -0.16 -17.81
CA ARG A 158 -8.91 0.87 -16.83
C ARG A 158 -9.66 2.16 -17.16
N MET A 159 -10.01 2.91 -16.12
CA MET A 159 -10.55 4.26 -16.28
C MET A 159 -9.51 5.15 -16.98
N GLU A 160 -9.95 5.87 -18.02
CA GLU A 160 -9.11 6.80 -18.75
C GLU A 160 -8.75 8.01 -17.89
N ILE A 161 -7.58 8.61 -18.17
CA ILE A 161 -7.09 9.77 -17.40
C ILE A 161 -8.07 10.94 -17.46
N GLY A 162 -8.73 11.14 -18.60
CA GLY A 162 -9.75 12.18 -18.77
C GLY A 162 -10.96 11.99 -17.84
N ASP A 163 -11.44 10.75 -17.72
CA ASP A 163 -12.56 10.41 -16.84
C ASP A 163 -12.15 10.52 -15.37
N MET A 164 -10.93 10.09 -15.04
CA MET A 164 -10.39 10.24 -13.69
C MET A 164 -10.26 11.72 -13.30
N PHE A 165 -9.84 12.59 -14.22
CA PHE A 165 -9.79 14.03 -14.01
C PHE A 165 -11.19 14.61 -13.75
N GLN A 166 -12.20 14.15 -14.49
CA GLN A 166 -13.60 14.56 -14.25
C GLN A 166 -14.07 14.11 -12.86
N VAL A 167 -13.83 12.87 -12.44
CA VAL A 167 -14.18 12.41 -11.09
C VAL A 167 -13.53 13.27 -10.01
N VAL A 168 -12.22 13.53 -10.13
CA VAL A 168 -11.46 14.31 -9.15
C VAL A 168 -11.96 15.75 -9.05
N THR A 169 -12.30 16.39 -10.16
CA THR A 169 -12.74 17.79 -10.18
C THR A 169 -14.23 17.96 -9.89
N GLU A 170 -15.08 17.12 -10.48
CA GLU A 170 -16.54 17.24 -10.40
C GLU A 170 -17.13 16.56 -9.18
N ASP A 171 -16.66 15.36 -8.81
CA ASP A 171 -17.24 14.60 -7.69
C ASP A 171 -16.51 14.93 -6.39
N LEU A 172 -15.17 14.86 -6.41
CA LEU A 172 -14.32 15.05 -5.23
C LEU A 172 -14.02 16.52 -4.92
N LYS A 173 -14.42 17.44 -5.81
CA LYS A 173 -14.26 18.89 -5.65
C LYS A 173 -12.82 19.29 -5.36
N VAL A 174 -11.86 18.63 -6.01
CA VAL A 174 -10.45 19.02 -6.00
C VAL A 174 -10.25 20.09 -7.07
N SER A 175 -9.85 21.28 -6.63
CA SER A 175 -9.57 22.43 -7.49
C SER A 175 -8.24 22.28 -8.23
N ARG A 176 -8.04 23.08 -9.28
CA ARG A 176 -6.76 23.13 -9.99
C ARG A 176 -5.60 23.59 -9.11
N SER A 177 -5.85 24.50 -8.17
CA SER A 177 -4.85 24.92 -7.19
C SER A 177 -4.46 23.77 -6.26
N GLU A 178 -5.44 23.00 -5.76
CA GLU A 178 -5.16 21.83 -4.93
C GLU A 178 -4.39 20.74 -5.69
N MET A 179 -4.71 20.52 -6.98
CA MET A 179 -3.90 19.63 -7.82
C MET A 179 -2.46 20.11 -7.98
N HIS A 180 -2.24 21.43 -8.15
CA HIS A 180 -0.90 21.99 -8.22
C HIS A 180 -0.13 21.84 -6.90
N THR A 181 -0.82 22.00 -5.77
CA THR A 181 -0.29 21.75 -4.42
C THR A 181 0.18 20.30 -4.26
N LEU A 182 -0.61 19.31 -4.71
CA LEU A 182 -0.21 17.90 -4.64
C LEU A 182 1.06 17.59 -5.46
N LEU A 183 1.29 18.34 -6.54
CA LEU A 183 2.51 18.20 -7.36
C LEU A 183 3.73 18.89 -6.74
N ASN A 184 3.54 19.82 -5.80
CA ASN A 184 4.60 20.61 -5.17
C ASN A 184 4.35 20.73 -3.64
N PRO A 185 4.39 19.61 -2.90
CA PRO A 185 3.97 19.57 -1.50
C PRO A 185 4.96 20.25 -0.52
N GLU A 186 6.19 20.54 -0.95
CA GLU A 186 7.32 20.92 -0.09
C GLU A 186 7.10 22.17 0.77
N ASN A 187 6.20 23.07 0.35
CA ASN A 187 5.96 24.36 1.02
C ASN A 187 4.54 24.47 1.62
N VAL A 188 3.80 23.36 1.71
CA VAL A 188 2.42 23.34 2.20
C VAL A 188 2.35 22.70 3.58
N ALA A 189 1.50 23.27 4.45
CA ALA A 189 1.29 22.71 5.78
C ALA A 189 0.75 21.28 5.66
N ALA A 190 1.30 20.35 6.45
CA ALA A 190 0.94 18.93 6.39
C ALA A 190 -0.57 18.69 6.56
N ILE A 191 -1.23 19.49 7.41
CA ILE A 191 -2.69 19.41 7.61
C ILE A 191 -3.49 19.81 6.37
N GLU A 192 -3.03 20.81 5.62
CA GLU A 192 -3.65 21.25 4.37
C GLU A 192 -3.46 20.19 3.29
N LEU A 193 -2.23 19.67 3.17
CA LEU A 193 -1.93 18.58 2.24
C LEU A 193 -2.78 17.34 2.53
N CYS A 194 -2.91 16.97 3.81
CA CYS A 194 -3.73 15.83 4.22
C CYS A 194 -5.22 16.06 3.90
N ALA A 195 -5.75 17.28 4.07
CA ALA A 195 -7.13 17.60 3.72
C ALA A 195 -7.41 17.44 2.21
N ILE A 196 -6.43 17.78 1.36
CA ILE A 196 -6.53 17.56 -0.10
C ILE A 196 -6.48 16.06 -0.41
N ILE A 197 -5.53 15.33 0.18
CA ILE A 197 -5.39 13.88 0.00
C ILE A 197 -6.67 13.15 0.43
N ARG A 198 -7.28 13.54 1.54
CA ARG A 198 -8.55 12.98 2.06
C ARG A 198 -9.67 13.04 1.00
N LYS A 199 -9.75 14.11 0.21
CA LYS A 199 -10.73 14.19 -0.89
C LYS A 199 -10.52 13.08 -1.91
N ASN A 200 -9.28 12.83 -2.33
CA ASN A 200 -8.95 11.82 -3.33
C ASN A 200 -9.31 10.39 -2.90
N PHE A 201 -9.29 10.11 -1.60
CA PHE A 201 -9.65 8.80 -1.04
C PHE A 201 -11.14 8.66 -0.68
N ASN A 202 -11.95 9.71 -0.82
CA ASN A 202 -13.38 9.67 -0.53
C ASN A 202 -14.19 9.03 -1.69
N VAL A 203 -14.04 7.72 -1.87
CA VAL A 203 -14.76 6.96 -2.91
C VAL A 203 -16.28 7.05 -2.78
N SER A 204 -16.80 7.31 -1.57
CA SER A 204 -18.23 7.47 -1.32
C SER A 204 -18.81 8.73 -1.99
N ALA A 205 -17.98 9.77 -2.17
CA ALA A 205 -18.36 11.00 -2.89
C ALA A 205 -18.36 10.83 -4.42
N VAL A 206 -17.68 9.81 -4.95
CA VAL A 206 -17.72 9.50 -6.39
C VAL A 206 -19.11 8.97 -6.77
N ARG A 207 -19.64 9.41 -7.91
CA ARG A 207 -20.93 8.93 -8.43
C ARG A 207 -20.90 7.42 -8.67
N GLU A 208 -21.98 6.73 -8.32
CA GLU A 208 -22.02 5.26 -8.16
C GLU A 208 -21.44 4.45 -9.34
N PRO A 209 -21.76 4.77 -10.63
CA PRO A 209 -21.21 4.03 -11.77
C PRO A 209 -19.68 4.12 -11.93
N LEU A 210 -19.05 5.13 -11.33
CA LEU A 210 -17.63 5.40 -11.47
C LEU A 210 -16.81 4.95 -10.26
N ARG A 211 -17.45 4.56 -9.15
CA ARG A 211 -16.74 4.19 -7.90
C ARG A 211 -15.77 3.03 -8.09
N GLY A 212 -16.23 1.95 -8.70
CA GLY A 212 -15.40 0.76 -8.96
C GLY A 212 -14.23 1.05 -9.90
N PRO A 213 -14.48 1.61 -11.10
CA PRO A 213 -13.42 2.04 -12.01
C PRO A 213 -12.41 3.02 -11.39
N TYR A 214 -12.89 4.02 -10.64
CA TYR A 214 -12.03 4.98 -9.93
C TYR A 214 -11.18 4.30 -8.85
N ALA A 215 -11.79 3.40 -8.07
CA ALA A 215 -11.07 2.65 -7.04
C ALA A 215 -9.99 1.76 -7.63
N ARG A 216 -10.30 0.97 -8.67
CA ARG A 216 -9.33 0.16 -9.41
C ARG A 216 -8.19 1.00 -9.96
N ALA A 217 -8.50 2.15 -10.54
CA ALA A 217 -7.48 3.07 -11.03
C ALA A 217 -6.55 3.45 -9.88
N ASN A 218 -7.04 3.89 -8.73
CA ASN A 218 -6.17 4.30 -7.62
C ASN A 218 -5.31 3.16 -7.04
N ILE A 219 -5.85 1.94 -6.90
CA ILE A 219 -5.11 0.82 -6.26
C ILE A 219 -4.13 0.10 -7.18
N SER A 220 -4.26 0.26 -8.51
CA SER A 220 -3.36 -0.36 -9.50
C SER A 220 -2.36 0.63 -10.14
N SER A 221 -2.44 1.91 -9.75
CA SER A 221 -1.63 3.01 -10.33
C SER A 221 -0.49 3.48 -9.48
N LYS A 222 -0.29 2.91 -8.28
CA LYS A 222 0.82 3.31 -7.43
C LYS A 222 2.11 2.95 -8.16
N LYS A 223 2.70 3.99 -8.77
CA LYS A 223 4.00 3.96 -9.45
C LYS A 223 5.09 3.96 -8.39
#